data_AF-A0A9P8VW60-F1
#
_entry.id   AF-A0A9P8VW60-F1
#
_cell.length_a   1.000
_cell.length_b   1.000
_cell.length_c   1.000
_cell.angle_alpha   90.00
_cell.angle_beta   90.00
_cell.angle_gamma   90.00
#
_symmetry.space_group_name_H-M   'P 1'
#
loop_
_entity.id
_entity.type
_entity.pdbx_description
1 polymer ?
#
loop_
_entity_poly.entity_id
_entity_poly.type
_entity_poly.pdbx_seq_one_letter_code
_entity_poly.pdbx_strand_id
1 'polypeptide(L)'
;LQSCIPLDDGPLAVSALPTQPPGAIRHLPPEITGEILLGLDIPILMKFRCTNRQATRAVDSLVIYQVLKKYLPDVLRTILLIHADKFDLRQLGKTIQRSRCSECKGFGSHLDLSTCHHICHKCFDNRPEFLLIDSTVMIKRTKGPNN
;
A
#
# COMPACT_ATOMS: atom_id res chain seq x y z
N LEU A 1 4.19 13.23 -9.79
CA LEU A 1 3.91 12.21 -8.75
C LEU A 1 4.62 12.51 -7.41
N GLN A 2 5.80 13.14 -7.41
CA GLN A 2 6.61 13.36 -6.21
C GLN A 2 6.02 14.31 -5.15
N SER A 3 5.10 15.20 -5.51
CA SER A 3 4.53 16.22 -4.60
C SER A 3 3.40 15.71 -3.70
N CYS A 4 3.11 14.41 -3.73
CA CYS A 4 1.89 13.82 -3.17
C CYS A 4 2.12 12.67 -2.21
N ILE A 5 3.39 12.30 -1.98
CA ILE A 5 3.78 11.28 -1.00
C ILE A 5 3.94 12.02 0.33
N PRO A 6 2.93 12.06 1.21
CA PRO A 6 2.84 13.06 2.27
C PRO A 6 3.12 12.38 3.60
N LEU A 7 4.33 11.81 3.71
CA LEU A 7 4.77 11.16 4.94
C LEU A 7 5.90 11.94 5.62
N ASP A 8 6.56 12.87 4.90
CA ASP A 8 7.64 13.72 5.45
C ASP A 8 7.26 15.19 5.71
N ASP A 9 6.20 15.73 5.13
CA ASP A 9 5.96 17.17 5.20
C ASP A 9 4.69 17.57 5.96
N GLY A 10 4.83 18.62 6.77
CA GLY A 10 3.78 19.31 7.51
C GLY A 10 2.69 19.93 6.62
N PRO A 11 1.91 20.92 7.09
CA PRO A 11 0.68 21.42 6.43
C PRO A 11 0.83 22.01 5.00
N LEU A 12 2.01 21.95 4.38
CA LEU A 12 2.40 22.68 3.18
C LEU A 12 2.19 21.85 1.90
N ALA A 13 0.94 21.55 1.55
CA ALA A 13 0.58 21.09 0.19
C ALA A 13 -0.91 21.29 -0.15
N VAL A 14 -1.77 21.47 0.85
CA VAL A 14 -3.22 21.64 0.64
C VAL A 14 -3.53 22.94 -0.12
N SER A 15 -2.72 23.99 0.05
CA SER A 15 -2.91 25.28 -0.63
C SER A 15 -2.69 25.22 -2.15
N ALA A 16 -1.85 24.29 -2.64
CA ALA A 16 -1.51 24.18 -4.06
C ALA A 16 -2.53 23.37 -4.88
N LEU A 17 -3.44 22.65 -4.22
CA LEU A 17 -4.43 21.82 -4.91
C LEU A 17 -5.59 22.63 -5.50
N PRO A 18 -6.13 22.21 -6.66
CA PRO A 18 -7.32 22.82 -7.23
C PRO A 18 -8.45 22.92 -6.21
N THR A 19 -9.14 24.05 -6.22
CA THR A 19 -10.33 24.29 -5.38
C THR A 19 -11.62 23.84 -6.08
N GLN A 20 -11.51 23.25 -7.28
CA GLN A 20 -12.65 22.73 -8.01
C GLN A 20 -13.37 21.65 -7.18
N PRO A 21 -14.72 21.65 -7.16
CA PRO A 21 -15.47 20.70 -6.36
C PRO A 21 -15.28 19.27 -6.88
N PRO A 22 -15.17 18.27 -5.98
CA PRO A 22 -15.09 16.86 -6.33
C PRO A 22 -16.44 16.37 -6.86
N GLY A 23 -16.71 16.62 -8.15
CA GLY A 23 -17.89 16.23 -8.93
C GLY A 23 -19.04 15.56 -8.17
N ALA A 24 -19.37 14.32 -8.52
CA ALA A 24 -20.52 13.59 -7.98
C ALA A 24 -20.37 13.21 -6.49
N ILE A 25 -19.14 13.05 -5.99
CA ILE A 25 -18.86 12.58 -4.63
C ILE A 25 -19.34 13.59 -3.57
N ARG A 26 -19.38 14.89 -3.92
CA ARG A 26 -19.88 15.94 -3.01
C ARG A 26 -21.35 15.73 -2.59
N HIS A 27 -22.15 15.05 -3.41
CA HIS A 27 -23.57 14.84 -3.13
C HIS A 27 -23.82 13.63 -2.22
N LEU A 28 -22.78 12.84 -1.92
CA LEU A 28 -22.90 11.68 -1.05
C LEU A 28 -22.81 12.11 0.43
N PRO A 29 -23.56 11.47 1.32
CA PRO A 29 -23.34 11.59 2.75
C PRO A 29 -21.88 11.25 3.12
N PRO A 30 -21.33 11.86 4.18
CA PRO A 30 -19.95 11.63 4.59
C PRO A 30 -19.69 10.15 4.97
N GLU A 31 -20.70 9.45 5.47
CA GLU A 31 -20.61 8.02 5.81
C GLU A 31 -20.40 7.17 4.57
N ILE A 32 -21.20 7.40 3.52
CA ILE A 32 -21.10 6.69 2.25
C ILE A 32 -19.77 7.01 1.55
N THR A 33 -19.37 8.27 1.60
CA THR A 33 -18.06 8.70 1.09
C THR A 33 -16.94 7.97 1.82
N GLY A 34 -17.00 7.90 3.16
CA GLY A 34 -16.03 7.17 3.97
C GLY A 34 -15.94 5.70 3.60
N GLU A 35 -17.07 5.01 3.41
CA GLU A 35 -17.09 3.59 3.03
C GLU A 35 -16.47 3.34 1.64
N ILE A 36 -16.76 4.22 0.68
CA ILE A 36 -16.15 4.16 -0.65
C ILE A 36 -14.64 4.35 -0.53
N LEU A 37 -14.18 5.39 0.16
CA LEU A 37 -12.75 5.67 0.32
C LEU A 37 -12.00 4.54 1.02
N LEU A 38 -12.62 3.92 2.03
CA LEU A 38 -12.03 2.80 2.75
C LEU A 38 -11.99 1.51 1.93
N GLY A 39 -12.72 1.43 0.81
CA GLY A 39 -12.70 0.30 -0.12
C GLY A 39 -11.74 0.49 -1.30
N LEU A 40 -11.12 1.65 -1.42
CA LEU A 40 -10.06 1.88 -2.41
C LEU A 40 -8.76 1.24 -1.93
N ASP A 41 -8.02 0.67 -2.86
CA ASP A 41 -6.63 0.29 -2.64
C ASP A 41 -5.80 1.55 -2.31
N ILE A 42 -4.74 1.35 -1.53
CA ILE A 42 -3.95 2.45 -0.97
C ILE A 42 -3.35 3.35 -2.07
N PRO A 43 -2.80 2.84 -3.19
CA PRO A 43 -2.33 3.67 -4.29
C PRO A 43 -3.42 4.57 -4.89
N ILE A 44 -4.59 4.01 -5.24
CA ILE A 44 -5.69 4.83 -5.79
C ILE A 44 -6.18 5.84 -4.77
N LEU A 45 -6.30 5.45 -3.49
CA LEU A 45 -6.71 6.35 -2.43
C LEU A 45 -5.75 7.56 -2.28
N MET A 46 -4.44 7.32 -2.34
CA MET A 46 -3.44 8.40 -2.27
C MET A 46 -3.45 9.28 -3.52
N LYS A 47 -3.70 8.70 -4.69
CA LYS A 47 -3.92 9.48 -5.91
C LYS A 47 -5.17 10.35 -5.81
N PHE A 48 -6.28 9.80 -5.28
CA PHE A 48 -7.52 10.54 -5.05
C PHE A 48 -7.32 11.70 -4.08
N ARG A 49 -6.64 11.46 -2.96
CA ARG A 49 -6.28 12.47 -1.94
C ARG A 49 -5.65 13.73 -2.57
N CYS A 50 -4.92 13.55 -3.66
CA CYS A 50 -4.18 14.57 -4.38
C CYS A 50 -4.93 15.27 -5.53
N THR A 51 -6.21 14.98 -5.72
CA THR A 51 -6.96 15.59 -6.84
C THR A 51 -7.46 17.01 -6.52
N ASN A 52 -7.88 17.26 -5.28
CA ASN A 52 -8.39 18.55 -4.83
C ASN A 52 -8.39 18.63 -3.28
N ARG A 53 -8.60 19.84 -2.74
CA ARG A 53 -8.58 20.08 -1.28
C ARG A 53 -9.62 19.29 -0.51
N GLN A 54 -10.80 19.07 -1.08
CA GLN A 54 -11.86 18.33 -0.41
C GLN A 54 -11.54 16.83 -0.37
N ALA A 55 -10.97 16.26 -1.43
CA ALA A 55 -10.46 14.90 -1.43
C ALA A 55 -9.36 14.72 -0.38
N THR A 56 -8.45 15.69 -0.24
CA THR A 56 -7.44 15.67 0.82
C THR A 56 -8.08 15.61 2.20
N ARG A 57 -9.05 16.49 2.48
CA ARG A 57 -9.77 16.52 3.76
C ARG A 57 -10.54 15.24 4.04
N ALA A 58 -11.18 14.66 3.03
CA ALA A 58 -11.98 13.45 3.17
C ALA A 58 -11.11 12.22 3.50
N VAL A 59 -9.94 12.10 2.87
CA VAL A 59 -8.99 11.02 3.21
C VAL A 59 -8.34 11.28 4.57
N ASP A 60 -7.95 12.54 4.85
CA ASP A 60 -7.32 12.92 6.12
C ASP A 60 -8.26 12.79 7.33
N SER A 61 -9.58 12.75 7.13
CA SER A 61 -10.57 12.51 8.20
C SER A 61 -10.78 11.03 8.53
N LEU A 62 -10.23 10.09 7.74
CA LEU A 62 -10.35 8.67 8.02
C LEU A 62 -9.46 8.29 9.23
N VAL A 63 -10.09 7.84 10.32
CA VAL A 63 -9.38 7.47 11.56
C VAL A 63 -8.28 6.43 11.30
N ILE A 64 -8.57 5.40 10.51
CA ILE A 64 -7.58 4.35 10.19
C ILE A 64 -6.38 4.92 9.41
N TYR A 65 -6.62 5.87 8.50
CA TYR A 65 -5.54 6.53 7.77
C TYR A 65 -4.68 7.38 8.71
N GLN A 66 -5.30 8.15 9.61
CA GLN A 66 -4.56 8.94 10.61
C GLN A 66 -3.65 8.07 11.48
N VAL A 67 -4.16 6.93 11.95
CA VAL A 67 -3.39 5.97 12.75
C VAL A 67 -2.23 5.41 11.94
N LEU A 68 -2.47 4.90 10.72
CA LEU A 68 -1.43 4.32 9.89
C LEU A 68 -0.37 5.35 9.48
N LYS A 69 -0.80 6.57 9.12
CA LYS A 69 0.10 7.69 8.81
C LYS A 69 0.99 8.05 9.99
N LYS A 70 0.45 8.03 11.21
CA LYS A 70 1.19 8.38 12.43
C LYS A 70 2.21 7.32 12.84
N TYR A 71 1.82 6.04 12.80
CA TYR A 71 2.62 4.96 13.39
C TYR A 71 3.42 4.14 12.39
N LEU A 72 3.00 4.12 11.12
CA LEU A 72 3.59 3.27 10.09
C LEU A 72 3.83 4.05 8.78
N PRO A 73 4.49 5.21 8.85
CA PRO A 73 4.64 6.02 7.66
C PRO A 73 5.49 5.34 6.58
N ASP A 74 6.54 4.61 6.97
CA ASP A 74 7.41 3.90 6.02
C ASP A 74 6.69 2.77 5.29
N VAL A 75 5.78 2.07 5.98
CA VAL A 75 4.94 1.04 5.35
C VAL A 75 4.09 1.66 4.24
N LEU A 76 3.45 2.81 4.52
CA LEU A 76 2.68 3.54 3.51
C LEU A 76 3.58 4.01 2.36
N ARG A 77 4.79 4.52 2.63
CA ARG A 77 5.75 4.90 1.58
C ARG A 77 6.08 3.71 0.69
N THR A 78 6.44 2.57 1.28
CA THR A 78 6.83 1.38 0.54
C THR A 78 5.69 0.85 -0.32
N ILE A 79 4.46 0.82 0.21
CA ILE A 79 3.26 0.43 -0.55
C ILE A 79 3.09 1.28 -1.81
N LEU A 80 3.28 2.60 -1.69
CA LEU A 80 3.19 3.52 -2.83
C LEU A 80 4.34 3.34 -3.82
N LEU A 81 5.56 3.07 -3.33
CA LEU A 81 6.72 2.82 -4.19
C LEU A 81 6.53 1.55 -5.03
N ILE A 82 6.11 0.46 -4.40
CA ILE A 82 5.92 -0.84 -5.08
C ILE A 82 4.56 -0.95 -5.77
N HIS A 83 3.70 0.08 -5.69
CA HIS A 83 2.34 0.07 -6.23
C HIS A 83 1.52 -1.14 -5.77
N ALA A 84 1.56 -1.47 -4.48
CA ALA A 84 0.77 -2.58 -3.96
C ALA A 84 -0.72 -2.22 -3.95
N ASP A 85 -1.48 -2.83 -4.85
CA ASP A 85 -2.87 -2.51 -5.18
C ASP A 85 -3.86 -3.61 -4.75
N LYS A 86 -3.38 -4.67 -4.08
CA LYS A 86 -4.18 -5.85 -3.73
C LYS A 86 -4.97 -5.73 -2.43
N PHE A 87 -4.88 -4.61 -1.71
CA PHE A 87 -5.51 -4.43 -0.41
C PHE A 87 -5.79 -2.96 -0.09
N ASP A 88 -6.80 -2.76 0.77
CA ASP A 88 -7.22 -1.46 1.26
C ASP A 88 -6.64 -1.14 2.66
N LEU A 89 -6.94 0.06 3.17
CA LEU A 89 -6.52 0.48 4.50
C LEU A 89 -7.06 -0.43 5.62
N ARG A 90 -8.26 -0.99 5.46
CA ARG A 90 -8.89 -1.85 6.48
C ARG A 90 -8.17 -3.18 6.59
N GLN A 91 -7.82 -3.79 5.46
CA GLN A 91 -7.03 -5.01 5.43
C GLN A 91 -5.65 -4.77 6.05
N LEU A 92 -4.98 -3.67 5.68
CA LEU A 92 -3.70 -3.29 6.29
C LEU A 92 -3.81 -3.14 7.81
N GLY A 93 -4.76 -2.35 8.30
CA GLY A 93 -4.96 -2.14 9.73
C GLY A 93 -5.27 -3.44 10.49
N LYS A 94 -6.11 -4.31 9.92
CA LYS A 94 -6.41 -5.63 10.50
C LYS A 94 -5.18 -6.54 10.53
N THR A 95 -4.37 -6.53 9.47
CA THR A 95 -3.16 -7.35 9.37
C THR A 95 -2.13 -6.91 10.39
N ILE A 96 -1.89 -5.60 10.54
CA ILE A 96 -0.93 -5.06 11.53
C ILE A 96 -1.30 -5.46 12.97
N GLN A 97 -2.60 -5.51 13.28
CA GLN A 97 -3.07 -5.93 14.60
C GLN A 97 -2.87 -7.44 14.85
N ARG A 98 -2.60 -8.24 13.82
CA ARG A 98 -2.45 -9.69 13.89
C ARG A 98 -0.99 -10.08 13.71
N SER A 99 -0.39 -10.71 14.71
CA SER A 99 1.01 -11.16 14.65
C SER A 99 1.21 -12.58 14.10
N ARG A 100 0.21 -13.17 13.43
CA ARG A 100 0.25 -14.58 13.01
C ARG A 100 0.64 -14.76 11.55
N CYS A 101 1.57 -15.68 11.31
CA CYS A 101 1.98 -16.14 9.98
C CYS A 101 0.77 -16.69 9.20
N SER A 102 0.62 -16.29 7.94
CA SER A 102 -0.45 -16.77 7.05
C SER A 102 -0.39 -18.27 6.82
N GLU A 103 0.82 -18.83 6.73
CA GLU A 103 1.08 -20.22 6.38
C GLU A 103 0.97 -21.15 7.60
N CYS A 104 1.85 -20.97 8.60
CA CYS A 104 1.96 -21.90 9.73
C CYS A 104 1.20 -21.47 10.98
N LYS A 105 0.55 -20.29 10.97
CA LYS A 105 -0.17 -19.68 12.10
C LYS A 105 0.66 -19.39 13.36
N GLY A 106 1.98 -19.63 13.32
CA GLY A 106 2.95 -19.18 14.33
C GLY A 106 3.18 -17.67 14.28
N PHE A 107 4.18 -17.14 14.98
CA PHE A 107 4.52 -15.71 14.95
C PHE A 107 5.08 -15.30 13.58
N GLY A 108 4.47 -14.31 12.92
CA GLY A 108 4.90 -13.78 11.63
C GLY A 108 5.70 -12.50 11.79
N SER A 109 7.03 -12.61 11.76
CA SER A 109 7.96 -11.51 11.98
C SER A 109 7.99 -10.46 10.87
N HIS A 110 7.54 -10.80 9.67
CA HIS A 110 7.57 -9.90 8.50
C HIS A 110 6.16 -9.67 7.97
N LEU A 111 5.92 -8.48 7.41
CA LEU A 111 4.71 -8.16 6.67
C LEU A 111 5.03 -8.17 5.18
N ASP A 112 4.43 -9.11 4.44
CA ASP A 112 4.50 -9.12 2.98
C ASP A 112 3.61 -8.01 2.43
N LEU A 113 4.22 -6.92 1.97
CA LEU A 113 3.51 -5.75 1.44
C LEU A 113 2.89 -5.98 0.07
N SER A 114 3.19 -7.08 -0.62
CA SER A 114 2.54 -7.41 -1.89
C SER A 114 1.16 -8.07 -1.68
N THR A 115 0.98 -8.78 -0.56
CA THR A 115 -0.24 -9.54 -0.24
C THR A 115 -0.93 -9.13 1.06
N CYS A 116 -0.32 -8.23 1.84
CA CYS A 116 -0.80 -7.76 3.13
C CYS A 116 -1.02 -8.88 4.15
N HIS A 117 -0.03 -9.76 4.30
CA HIS A 117 -0.06 -10.85 5.27
C HIS A 117 1.24 -10.94 6.07
N HIS A 118 1.13 -11.36 7.32
CA HIS A 118 2.30 -11.70 8.13
C HIS A 118 2.89 -13.04 7.68
N ILE A 119 4.22 -13.12 7.61
CA ILE A 119 4.96 -14.34 7.31
C ILE A 119 6.13 -14.48 8.29
N CYS A 120 6.38 -15.69 8.79
CA CYS A 120 7.54 -15.95 9.64
C CYS A 120 8.80 -16.14 8.79
N HIS A 121 9.98 -15.92 9.37
CA HIS A 121 11.27 -16.11 8.68
C HIS A 121 11.37 -17.47 7.99
N LYS A 122 11.00 -18.57 8.67
CA LYS A 122 11.05 -19.92 8.10
C LYS A 122 10.16 -20.09 6.87
N CYS A 123 8.95 -19.54 6.90
CA CYS A 123 8.03 -19.62 5.76
C CYS A 123 8.47 -18.69 4.62
N PHE A 124 9.15 -17.58 4.94
CA PHE A 124 9.70 -16.66 3.95
C PHE A 124 10.85 -17.30 3.17
N ASP A 125 11.81 -17.93 3.84
CA ASP A 125 12.97 -18.57 3.19
C ASP A 125 12.58 -19.72 2.25
N ASN A 126 11.47 -20.39 2.55
CA ASN A 126 10.97 -21.51 1.76
C ASN A 126 10.19 -21.08 0.50
N ARG A 127 10.00 -19.77 0.26
CA ARG A 127 9.29 -19.30 -0.93
C ARG A 127 10.22 -19.27 -2.15
N PRO A 128 9.91 -20.01 -3.22
CA PRO A 128 10.76 -20.07 -4.40
C PRO A 128 10.87 -18.73 -5.12
N GLU A 129 9.88 -17.85 -4.95
CA GLU A 129 9.82 -16.50 -5.55
C GLU A 129 10.87 -15.54 -4.97
N PHE A 130 11.41 -15.83 -3.77
CA PHE A 130 12.46 -15.04 -3.12
C PHE A 130 13.82 -15.73 -3.14
N LEU A 131 13.92 -16.94 -3.71
CA LEU A 131 15.21 -17.56 -3.94
C LEU A 131 15.97 -16.72 -4.98
N LEU A 132 17.15 -16.25 -4.58
CA LEU A 132 18.06 -15.57 -5.48
C LEU A 132 18.27 -16.47 -6.70
N ILE A 133 18.03 -15.92 -7.89
CA ILE A 133 18.42 -16.60 -9.12
C ILE A 133 19.93 -16.74 -9.05
N ASP A 134 20.41 -17.96 -8.86
CA ASP A 134 21.84 -18.23 -8.93
C ASP A 134 22.31 -17.88 -10.35
N SER A 135 23.19 -16.88 -10.43
CA SER A 135 23.71 -16.37 -11.70
C SER A 135 24.46 -17.44 -12.50
N THR A 136 24.87 -18.54 -11.85
CA THR A 136 25.50 -19.69 -12.53
C THR A 136 24.51 -20.57 -13.30
N VAL A 137 23.21 -20.49 -13.01
CA VAL A 137 22.16 -21.28 -13.69
C VAL A 137 21.73 -20.65 -15.02
N MET A 138 22.02 -19.37 -15.25
CA MET A 138 21.62 -18.65 -16.49
C MET A 138 22.61 -18.78 -17.67
N ILE A 139 23.72 -19.51 -17.52
CA ILE A 139 24.70 -19.74 -18.62
C ILE A 139 24.70 -21.21 -19.08
N LYS A 140 23.54 -21.83 -19.37
CA LYS A 140 23.49 -23.13 -20.07
C LYS A 140 22.28 -23.28 -21.00
N ARG A 141 21.97 -22.27 -21.84
CA ARG A 141 21.04 -22.47 -22.98
C ARG A 141 21.41 -21.66 -24.22
N THR A 142 22.61 -21.87 -24.76
CA THR A 142 22.92 -21.63 -26.18
C THR A 142 24.03 -22.59 -26.64
N LYS A 143 23.71 -23.89 -26.73
CA LYS A 143 24.40 -24.77 -27.67
C LYS A 143 23.35 -25.25 -28.66
N GLY A 144 23.20 -24.49 -29.74
CA GLY A 144 22.40 -24.90 -30.90
C GLY A 144 22.95 -26.21 -31.47
N PRO A 145 22.09 -27.06 -32.06
CA PRO A 145 22.50 -28.33 -32.63
C PRO A 145 23.49 -28.09 -33.79
N ASN A 146 24.59 -28.85 -33.77
CA ASN A 146 25.50 -28.99 -34.91
C ASN A 146 24.71 -29.39 -36.16
N ASN A 147 24.84 -28.62 -37.23
CA ASN A 147 24.93 -29.13 -38.60
C ASN A 147 25.70 -28.14 -39.46
#